data_AF-A0A6P0R426-F1
#
_entry.id   AF-A0A6P0R426-F1
#
_cell.length_a   1.000
_cell.length_b   1.000
_cell.length_c   1.000
_cell.angle_alpha   90.00
_cell.angle_beta   90.00
_cell.angle_gamma   90.00
#
_symmetry.space_group_name_H-M   'P 1'
#
loop_
_entity.id
_entity.type
_entity.pdbx_description
1 polymer ?
#
loop_
_entity_poly.entity_id
_entity_poly.type
_entity_poly.pdbx_seq_one_letter_code
_entity_poly.pdbx_strand_id
1 'polypeptide(L)'
;MLYLAGGWQAAQYSGDLYLQGLNLAYLAQAYYNLQNLEKAVFAGCLGMYLLEQIGSNEWRQTAGLMVVLKGQLGEDFNEILEQKRSEILPVIGVDGYDYIPALLVKYQQSL
;
A
#
# COMPACT_ATOMS: atom_id res chain seq x y z
N MET A 1 31.04 6.64 15.17
CA MET A 1 29.77 6.42 15.91
C MET A 1 28.55 6.99 15.20
N LEU A 2 28.59 8.24 14.67
CA LEU A 2 27.43 8.87 14.01
C LEU A 2 26.82 8.03 12.86
N TYR A 3 27.67 7.46 11.99
CA TYR A 3 27.22 6.64 10.85
C TYR A 3 26.60 5.28 11.26
N LEU A 4 27.04 4.70 12.38
CA LEU A 4 26.50 3.44 12.90
C LEU A 4 25.12 3.63 13.52
N ALA A 5 24.91 4.73 14.26
CA ALA A 5 23.61 5.06 14.82
C ALA A 5 22.57 5.35 13.73
N GLY A 6 22.97 6.12 12.70
CA GLY A 6 22.10 6.40 11.54
C GLY A 6 21.76 5.13 10.75
N GLY A 7 22.74 4.26 10.50
CA GLY A 7 22.50 2.97 9.82
C GLY A 7 21.59 2.03 10.63
N TRP A 8 21.74 2.00 11.95
CA TRP A 8 20.88 1.19 12.83
C TRP A 8 19.44 1.71 12.87
N GLN A 9 19.25 3.03 13.01
CA GLN A 9 17.91 3.65 12.99
C GLN A 9 17.20 3.43 11.65
N ALA A 10 17.92 3.57 10.53
CA ALA A 10 17.38 3.31 9.20
C ALA A 10 16.95 1.84 9.02
N ALA A 11 17.77 0.90 9.50
CA ALA A 11 17.44 -0.52 9.45
C ALA A 11 16.20 -0.86 10.30
N GLN A 12 16.08 -0.29 11.51
CA GLN A 12 14.91 -0.48 12.36
C GLN A 12 13.65 0.08 11.68
N TYR A 13 13.71 1.33 11.21
CA TYR A 13 12.59 1.97 10.53
C TYR A 13 12.13 1.18 9.30
N SER A 14 13.08 0.73 8.47
CA SER A 14 12.77 -0.11 7.31
C SER A 14 12.15 -1.45 7.71
N GLY A 15 12.60 -2.06 8.81
CA GLY A 15 12.03 -3.30 9.34
C GLY A 15 10.59 -3.12 9.83
N ASP A 16 10.33 -2.03 10.55
CA ASP A 16 9.00 -1.70 11.07
C ASP A 16 8.01 -1.44 9.92
N LEU A 17 8.43 -0.71 8.88
CA LEU A 17 7.61 -0.47 7.69
C LEU A 17 7.34 -1.75 6.89
N TYR A 18 8.34 -2.62 6.75
CA TYR A 18 8.18 -3.90 6.05
C TYR A 18 7.11 -4.77 6.71
N LEU A 19 7.15 -4.91 8.04
CA LEU A 19 6.15 -5.69 8.79
C LEU A 19 4.75 -5.07 8.71
N GLN A 20 4.64 -3.74 8.80
CA GLN A 20 3.37 -3.04 8.63
C GLN A 20 2.79 -3.26 7.23
N GLY A 21 3.62 -3.08 6.20
CA GLY A 21 3.24 -3.28 4.80
C GLY A 21 2.76 -4.69 4.52
N LEU A 22 3.48 -5.71 5.00
CA LEU A 22 3.07 -7.11 4.87
C LEU A 22 1.76 -7.42 5.58
N ASN A 23 1.58 -6.96 6.81
CA ASN A 23 0.34 -7.17 7.54
C ASN A 23 -0.86 -6.55 6.83
N LEU A 24 -0.69 -5.34 6.30
CA LEU A 24 -1.72 -4.66 5.50
C LEU A 24 -2.01 -5.40 4.19
N ALA A 25 -0.99 -5.92 3.51
CA ALA A 25 -1.15 -6.76 2.32
C ALA A 25 -1.98 -8.03 2.62
N TYR A 26 -1.68 -8.71 3.72
CA TYR A 26 -2.45 -9.90 4.13
C TYR A 26 -3.88 -9.54 4.55
N LEU A 27 -4.07 -8.43 5.26
CA LEU A 27 -5.41 -7.93 5.60
C LEU A 27 -6.23 -7.60 4.35
N ALA A 28 -5.62 -6.98 3.34
CA ALA A 28 -6.28 -6.68 2.08
C ALA A 28 -6.81 -7.97 1.41
N GLN A 29 -5.97 -9.00 1.37
CA GLN A 29 -6.32 -10.33 0.84
C GLN A 29 -7.45 -10.98 1.66
N ALA A 30 -7.36 -10.92 2.99
CA ALA A 30 -8.40 -11.46 3.86
C ALA A 30 -9.74 -10.71 3.69
N TYR A 31 -9.72 -9.38 3.62
CA TYR A 31 -10.91 -8.57 3.40
C TYR A 31 -11.53 -8.81 2.04
N TYR A 32 -10.71 -8.95 0.99
CA TYR A 32 -11.18 -9.33 -0.34
C TYR A 32 -11.93 -10.67 -0.31
N ASN A 33 -11.35 -11.70 0.33
CA ASN A 33 -11.99 -13.01 0.47
C ASN A 33 -13.31 -12.96 1.26
N LEU A 34 -13.42 -12.02 2.20
CA LEU A 34 -14.63 -11.78 2.98
C LEU A 34 -15.61 -10.79 2.31
N GLN A 35 -15.36 -10.38 1.06
CA GLN A 35 -16.16 -9.40 0.32
C GLN A 35 -16.26 -8.02 0.99
N ASN A 36 -15.33 -7.69 1.89
CA ASN A 36 -15.24 -6.37 2.51
C ASN A 36 -14.35 -5.46 1.65
N LEU A 37 -14.87 -5.04 0.51
CA LEU A 37 -14.08 -4.40 -0.55
C LEU A 37 -13.52 -3.04 -0.11
N GLU A 38 -14.25 -2.25 0.67
CA GLU A 38 -13.75 -0.97 1.22
C GLU A 38 -12.48 -1.17 2.06
N LYS A 39 -12.51 -2.13 2.99
CA LYS A 39 -11.33 -2.43 3.82
C LYS A 39 -10.21 -3.07 3.02
N ALA A 40 -10.55 -3.84 1.98
CA ALA A 40 -9.56 -4.41 1.07
C ALA A 40 -8.80 -3.32 0.30
N VAL A 41 -9.52 -2.32 -0.23
CA VAL A 41 -8.91 -1.17 -0.91
C VAL A 41 -8.04 -0.36 0.04
N PHE A 42 -8.56 -0.03 1.24
CA PHE A 42 -7.80 0.72 2.24
C PHE A 42 -6.49 0.02 2.64
N ALA A 43 -6.58 -1.23 3.10
CA ALA A 43 -5.41 -1.97 3.56
C ALA A 43 -4.45 -2.26 2.40
N GLY A 44 -4.98 -2.56 1.21
CA GLY A 44 -4.18 -2.86 0.04
C GLY A 44 -3.39 -1.67 -0.48
N CYS A 45 -4.00 -0.49 -0.55
CA CYS A 45 -3.31 0.73 -0.99
C CYS A 45 -2.18 1.12 -0.04
N LEU A 46 -2.44 1.10 1.28
CA LEU A 46 -1.41 1.38 2.28
C LEU A 46 -0.29 0.32 2.26
N GLY A 47 -0.64 -0.96 2.26
CA GLY A 47 0.35 -2.05 2.25
C GLY A 47 1.23 -2.02 1.00
N MET A 48 0.63 -1.80 -0.17
CA MET A 48 1.34 -1.63 -1.44
C MET A 48 2.31 -0.45 -1.39
N TYR A 49 1.85 0.71 -0.95
CA TYR A 49 2.69 1.92 -0.86
C TYR A 49 3.87 1.72 0.09
N LEU A 50 3.63 1.24 1.32
CA LEU A 50 4.69 1.07 2.32
C LEU A 50 5.78 0.09 1.87
N LEU A 51 5.38 -1.02 1.23
CA LEU A 51 6.33 -2.00 0.70
C LEU A 51 7.13 -1.42 -0.49
N GLU A 52 6.50 -0.61 -1.35
CA GLU A 52 7.21 0.01 -2.46
C GLU A 52 8.18 1.09 -2.02
N GLN A 53 7.80 1.90 -1.02
CA GLN A 53 8.64 2.97 -0.47
C GLN A 53 9.98 2.44 0.05
N ILE A 54 10.02 1.21 0.57
CA ILE A 54 11.24 0.55 1.06
C ILE A 54 11.89 -0.37 0.01
N GLY A 55 11.35 -0.43 -1.21
CA GLY A 55 11.88 -1.25 -2.31
C GLY A 55 11.65 -2.75 -2.16
N SER A 56 10.69 -3.20 -1.35
CA SER A 56 10.37 -4.61 -1.14
C SER A 56 9.56 -5.18 -2.31
N ASN A 57 9.97 -6.31 -2.89
CA ASN A 57 9.30 -6.86 -4.09
C ASN A 57 7.84 -7.28 -3.86
N GLU A 58 7.46 -7.51 -2.61
CA GLU A 58 6.13 -7.92 -2.15
C GLU A 58 5.05 -6.89 -2.50
N TRP A 59 5.41 -5.61 -2.70
CA TRP A 59 4.45 -4.59 -3.14
C TRP A 59 3.71 -4.98 -4.43
N ARG A 60 4.38 -5.73 -5.32
CA ARG A 60 3.82 -6.17 -6.61
C ARG A 60 2.67 -7.16 -6.45
N GLN A 61 2.73 -8.03 -5.43
CA GLN A 61 1.65 -8.97 -5.16
C GLN A 61 0.39 -8.22 -4.73
N THR A 62 0.54 -7.23 -3.84
CA THR A 62 -0.57 -6.38 -3.39
C THR A 62 -1.09 -5.51 -4.53
N ALA A 63 -0.21 -4.97 -5.39
CA ALA A 63 -0.61 -4.23 -6.58
C ALA A 63 -1.44 -5.07 -7.56
N GLY A 64 -1.10 -6.34 -7.73
CA GLY A 64 -1.91 -7.29 -8.51
C GLY A 64 -3.35 -7.40 -7.98
N LEU A 65 -3.51 -7.55 -6.66
CA LEU A 65 -4.84 -7.55 -6.03
C LEU A 65 -5.56 -6.20 -6.22
N MET A 66 -4.86 -5.07 -6.12
CA MET A 66 -5.46 -3.75 -6.31
C MET A 66 -5.93 -3.53 -7.75
N VAL A 67 -5.20 -4.04 -8.74
CA VAL A 67 -5.66 -4.02 -10.15
C VAL A 67 -6.91 -4.87 -10.34
N VAL A 68 -6.98 -6.05 -9.71
CA VAL A 68 -8.20 -6.89 -9.73
C VAL A 68 -9.38 -6.14 -9.11
N LEU A 69 -9.20 -5.57 -7.92
CA LEU A 69 -10.24 -4.79 -7.23
C LEU A 69 -10.68 -3.59 -8.07
N LYS A 70 -9.74 -2.86 -8.67
CA LYS A 70 -10.05 -1.72 -9.54
C LYS A 70 -10.84 -2.16 -10.79
N GLY A 71 -10.51 -3.31 -11.37
CA GLY A 71 -11.27 -3.89 -12.47
C GLY A 71 -12.69 -4.32 -12.07
N GLN A 72 -12.86 -4.85 -10.85
CA GLN A 72 -14.16 -5.27 -10.31
C GLN A 72 -15.06 -4.09 -9.94
N LEU A 73 -14.48 -3.05 -9.32
CA LEU A 73 -15.19 -1.90 -8.76
C LEU A 73 -15.39 -0.76 -9.77
N GLY A 74 -14.53 -0.65 -10.79
CA GLY A 74 -14.60 0.47 -11.74
C GLY A 74 -14.36 1.81 -11.06
N GLU A 75 -15.29 2.76 -11.25
CA GLU A 75 -15.21 4.11 -10.67
C GLU A 75 -15.29 4.09 -9.14
N ASP A 76 -16.04 3.15 -8.55
CA ASP A 76 -16.22 2.99 -7.10
C ASP A 76 -14.89 2.80 -6.37
N PHE A 77 -13.86 2.26 -7.03
CA PHE A 77 -12.52 2.14 -6.44
C PHE A 77 -11.96 3.50 -6.02
N ASN A 78 -12.09 4.50 -6.88
CA ASN A 78 -11.59 5.85 -6.60
C ASN A 78 -12.46 6.54 -5.55
N GLU A 79 -13.78 6.30 -5.57
CA GLU A 79 -14.69 6.84 -4.55
C GLU A 79 -14.36 6.29 -3.16
N ILE A 80 -14.14 4.98 -3.04
CA ILE A 80 -13.71 4.34 -1.79
C ILE A 80 -12.37 4.93 -1.33
N LEU A 81 -11.41 5.08 -2.25
CA LEU A 81 -10.10 5.64 -1.92
C LEU A 81 -10.20 7.09 -1.43
N GLU A 82 -11.09 7.90 -2.01
CA GLU A 82 -11.36 9.29 -1.56
C GLU A 82 -12.06 9.31 -0.20
N GLN A 83 -13.05 8.44 0.02
CA GLN A 83 -13.71 8.31 1.32
C GLN A 83 -12.74 7.93 2.44
N LYS A 84 -11.69 7.16 2.10
CA LYS A 84 -10.63 6.75 3.03
C LYS A 84 -9.47 7.73 3.14
N ARG A 85 -9.50 8.84 2.41
CA ARG A 85 -8.40 9.82 2.36
C ARG A 85 -8.01 10.34 3.74
N SER A 86 -8.99 10.71 4.58
CA SER A 86 -8.72 11.23 5.94
C SER A 86 -8.06 10.20 6.86
N GLU A 87 -8.26 8.90 6.61
CA GLU A 87 -7.62 7.80 7.34
C GLU A 87 -6.22 7.48 6.81
N ILE A 88 -5.99 7.67 5.50
CA ILE A 88 -4.72 7.35 4.82
C ILE A 88 -3.67 8.46 5.00
N LEU A 89 -4.08 9.72 4.89
CA LEU A 89 -3.15 10.86 4.94
C LEU A 89 -2.25 10.90 6.19
N PRO A 90 -2.73 10.62 7.41
CA PRO A 90 -1.88 10.61 8.60
C PRO A 90 -0.77 9.54 8.56
N VAL A 91 -0.93 8.51 7.73
CA VAL A 91 0.01 7.38 7.65
C VAL A 91 1.09 7.63 6.60
N ILE A 92 0.71 8.10 5.41
CA ILE A 92 1.62 8.19 4.25
C ILE A 92 1.80 9.61 3.69
N GLY A 93 1.13 10.59 4.27
CA GLY A 93 1.13 11.97 3.79
C GLY A 93 0.33 12.16 2.50
N VAL A 94 0.26 13.42 2.05
CA VAL A 94 -0.43 13.81 0.80
C VAL A 94 0.28 13.22 -0.41
N ASP A 95 1.60 13.35 -0.48
CA ASP A 95 2.40 12.84 -1.61
C ASP A 95 2.26 11.32 -1.75
N GLY A 96 2.24 10.59 -0.63
CA GLY A 96 2.06 9.15 -0.65
C GLY A 96 0.68 8.74 -1.14
N TYR A 97 -0.37 9.48 -0.73
CA TYR A 97 -1.73 9.27 -1.20
C TYR A 97 -1.86 9.52 -2.71
N ASP A 98 -1.35 10.67 -3.17
CA ASP A 98 -1.40 11.07 -4.58
C ASP A 98 -0.56 10.15 -5.48
N TYR A 99 0.42 9.43 -4.92
CA TYR A 99 1.22 8.44 -5.63
C TYR A 99 0.53 7.08 -5.83
N ILE A 100 -0.51 6.73 -5.05
CA ILE A 100 -1.21 5.43 -5.16
C ILE A 100 -1.68 5.12 -6.60
N PRO A 101 -2.36 6.04 -7.31
CA PRO A 101 -2.78 5.77 -8.69
C PRO A 101 -1.60 5.57 -9.63
N ALA A 102 -0.53 6.34 -9.46
CA ALA A 102 0.69 6.21 -10.27
C ALA A 102 1.39 4.87 -10.03
N LEU A 103 1.37 4.37 -8.79
CA LEU A 103 1.95 3.08 -8.43
C LEU A 103 1.22 1.90 -9.09
N LEU A 104 -0.11 1.98 -9.22
CA LEU A 104 -0.89 0.99 -9.97
C LEU A 104 -0.58 1.01 -11.46
N VAL A 105 -0.42 2.21 -12.04
CA VAL A 105 0.00 2.36 -13.44
C VAL A 105 1.40 1.79 -13.65
N LYS A 106 2.33 2.09 -12.74
CA LYS A 106 3.70 1.55 -12.75
C LYS A 106 3.70 0.01 -12.72
N TYR A 107 2.87 -0.60 -11.88
CA TYR A 107 2.72 -2.05 -11.86
C TYR A 107 2.22 -2.61 -13.20
N GLN A 108 1.14 -2.05 -13.74
CA GLN A 108 0.55 -2.50 -15.01
C GLN A 108 1.52 -2.38 -16.19
N GLN A 109 2.37 -1.35 -16.21
CA GLN A 109 3.41 -1.17 -17.23
C GLN A 109 4.61 -2.11 -17.08
N SER A 110 4.73 -2.78 -15.93
CA SER A 110 5.82 -3.72 -15.63
C SER A 110 5.45 -5.19 -15.81
N LEU A 111 4.20 -5.47 -16.20
CA LEU A 111 3.72 -6.79 -16.61
C LEU A 111 4.26 -7.15 -18.00
#